data_AF-A0A837HU48-F1
#
_entry.id   AF-A0A837HU48-F1
#
_cell.length_a   1.000
_cell.length_b   1.000
_cell.length_c   1.000
_cell.angle_alpha   90.00
_cell.angle_beta   90.00
_cell.angle_gamma   90.00
#
_symmetry.space_group_name_H-M   'P 1'
#
loop_
_entity.id
_entity.type
_entity.pdbx_description
1 polymer ?
#
loop_
_entity_poly.entity_id
_entity_poly.type
_entity_poly.pdbx_seq_one_letter_code
_entity_poly.pdbx_strand_id
1 'polypeptide(L)'
;MLFESISYNEPVEISPQIKLTFKNAGHILGSAVTLLESEGEKLVYTSDLGNKPSELLEPPEQILEADYVICESTYGGRTHEDSSRREQKLAEIINATVAQNGVLLIPTFAIERTQELLHDIEHFCDSGKCEKPTFFLDSPLAQKVTKVFEKYPGYLSGKIRKVHPDNDFFGLDRLQVTQTVEESKAIDVAPNPKVIIAGSGMLNGGRIIFHARKYLEDPKNTLLIVGYQPVGSLG
;
A
#
# COMPACT_ATOMS: atom_id res chain seq x y z
N MET A 1 -18.18 18.13 15.82
CA MET A 1 -17.58 17.20 14.83
C MET A 1 -16.54 18.01 14.08
N LEU A 2 -15.28 17.56 13.99
CA LEU A 2 -14.20 18.35 13.36
C LEU A 2 -14.06 18.08 11.84
N PHE A 3 -14.79 17.09 11.33
CA PHE A 3 -14.72 16.63 9.94
C PHE A 3 -16.12 16.27 9.45
N GLU A 4 -16.36 16.49 8.16
CA GLU A 4 -17.55 16.07 7.42
C GLU A 4 -17.11 15.21 6.23
N SER A 5 -17.84 14.12 5.95
CA SER A 5 -17.54 13.21 4.85
C SER A 5 -18.39 13.56 3.64
N ILE A 6 -17.77 13.63 2.47
CA ILE A 6 -18.45 13.86 1.18
C ILE A 6 -18.22 12.62 0.31
N SER A 7 -19.29 12.10 -0.30
CA SER A 7 -19.18 10.94 -1.19
C SER A 7 -18.52 11.32 -2.51
N TYR A 8 -17.91 10.35 -3.19
CA TYR A 8 -17.52 10.58 -4.58
C TYR A 8 -18.74 10.91 -5.43
N ASN A 9 -18.51 11.74 -6.45
CA ASN A 9 -19.51 12.15 -7.42
C ASN A 9 -20.70 12.93 -6.85
N GLU A 10 -20.60 13.40 -5.59
CA GLU A 10 -21.59 14.22 -4.91
C GLU A 10 -21.12 15.69 -4.89
N PRO A 11 -21.74 16.60 -5.66
CA PRO A 11 -21.39 18.01 -5.65
C PRO A 11 -21.87 18.68 -4.36
N VAL A 12 -20.98 19.39 -3.68
CA VAL A 12 -21.26 20.14 -2.45
C VAL A 12 -20.86 21.60 -2.64
N GLU A 13 -21.74 22.53 -2.24
CA GLU A 13 -21.43 23.96 -2.24
C GLU A 13 -20.63 24.30 -0.97
N ILE A 14 -19.37 24.72 -1.14
CA ILE A 14 -18.46 25.01 -0.03
C ILE A 14 -18.33 26.51 0.27
N SER A 15 -18.76 27.36 -0.67
CA SER A 15 -18.95 28.80 -0.52
C SER A 15 -19.89 29.30 -1.62
N PRO A 16 -20.41 30.55 -1.54
CA PRO A 16 -21.18 31.11 -2.65
C PRO A 16 -20.41 30.95 -3.96
N GLN A 17 -21.08 30.36 -4.96
CA GLN A 17 -20.56 30.12 -6.31
C GLN A 17 -19.49 29.03 -6.45
N ILE A 18 -18.98 28.41 -5.38
CA ILE A 18 -17.97 27.34 -5.47
C ILE A 18 -18.59 25.99 -5.14
N LYS A 19 -18.58 25.09 -6.13
CA LYS A 19 -18.96 23.69 -5.97
C LYS A 19 -17.72 22.80 -5.94
N LEU A 20 -17.69 21.88 -4.99
CA LEU A 20 -16.68 20.85 -4.84
C LEU A 20 -17.30 19.50 -5.19
N THR A 21 -16.62 18.73 -6.06
CA THR A 21 -16.92 17.33 -6.30
C THR A 21 -15.65 16.51 -6.15
N PHE A 22 -15.70 15.44 -5.36
CA PHE A 22 -14.62 14.47 -5.29
C PHE A 22 -14.83 13.36 -6.34
N LYS A 23 -13.75 12.99 -7.03
CA LYS A 23 -13.68 11.85 -7.95
C LYS A 23 -12.64 10.86 -7.44
N ASN A 24 -12.79 9.56 -7.68
CA ASN A 24 -11.79 8.57 -7.28
C ASN A 24 -10.42 8.87 -7.90
N ALA A 25 -9.38 9.02 -7.09
CA ALA A 25 -8.00 9.14 -7.57
C ALA A 25 -7.29 7.79 -7.77
N GLY A 26 -7.83 6.71 -7.18
CA GLY A 26 -7.26 5.37 -7.27
C GLY A 26 -5.88 5.20 -6.62
N HIS A 27 -5.43 6.17 -5.81
CA HIS A 27 -4.11 6.19 -5.18
C HIS A 27 -4.06 5.39 -3.88
N ILE A 28 -4.93 5.75 -2.92
CA ILE A 28 -5.16 4.99 -1.69
C ILE A 28 -6.68 4.86 -1.46
N LEU A 29 -7.09 4.00 -0.53
CA LEU A 29 -8.51 3.86 -0.16
C LEU A 29 -9.09 5.22 0.26
N GLY A 30 -10.10 5.70 -0.46
CA GLY A 30 -10.70 7.01 -0.20
C GLY A 30 -9.97 8.21 -0.81
N SER A 31 -8.87 8.02 -1.54
CA SER A 31 -8.18 9.10 -2.26
C SER A 31 -9.06 9.77 -3.31
N ALA A 32 -8.92 11.09 -3.47
CA ALA A 32 -9.80 11.86 -4.32
C ALA A 32 -9.06 12.87 -5.20
N VAL A 33 -9.47 12.94 -6.47
CA VAL A 33 -9.28 14.11 -7.31
C VAL A 33 -10.33 15.14 -6.92
N THR A 34 -9.91 16.37 -6.73
CA THR A 34 -10.75 17.50 -6.36
C THR A 34 -11.14 18.26 -7.63
N LEU A 35 -12.44 18.27 -7.96
CA LEU A 35 -13.00 19.13 -9.00
C LEU A 35 -13.69 20.32 -8.33
N LEU A 36 -13.22 21.53 -8.64
CA LEU A 36 -13.82 22.78 -8.21
C LEU A 36 -14.44 23.48 -9.41
N GLU A 37 -15.70 23.89 -9.27
CA GLU A 37 -16.42 24.66 -10.28
C GLU A 37 -16.82 26.02 -9.69
N SER A 38 -16.45 27.11 -10.36
CA SER A 38 -16.76 28.47 -9.94
C SER A 38 -16.96 29.39 -11.13
N GLU A 39 -18.06 30.15 -11.16
CA GLU A 39 -18.36 31.14 -12.20
C GLU A 39 -18.24 30.64 -13.66
N GLY A 40 -18.40 29.33 -13.88
CA GLY A 40 -18.27 28.69 -15.20
C GLY A 40 -16.88 28.15 -15.52
N GLU A 41 -15.88 28.37 -14.67
CA GLU A 41 -14.55 27.77 -14.76
C GLU A 41 -14.45 26.48 -13.94
N LYS A 42 -13.59 25.55 -14.39
CA LYS A 42 -13.32 24.26 -13.77
C LYS A 42 -11.83 24.11 -13.44
N LEU A 43 -11.52 23.92 -12.16
CA LEU A 43 -10.19 23.57 -11.68
C LEU A 43 -10.17 22.11 -11.21
N VAL A 44 -9.19 21.35 -11.71
CA VAL A 44 -8.91 19.99 -11.27
C VAL A 44 -7.61 19.97 -10.49
N TYR A 45 -7.66 19.51 -9.24
CA TYR A 45 -6.48 19.18 -8.46
C TYR A 45 -6.42 17.67 -8.24
N THR A 46 -5.40 17.01 -8.82
CA THR A 46 -5.33 15.54 -8.80
C THR A 46 -4.92 14.97 -7.45
N SER A 47 -4.19 15.75 -6.63
CA SER A 47 -3.35 15.19 -5.56
C SER A 47 -2.45 14.09 -6.14
N ASP A 48 -2.27 12.98 -5.43
CA ASP A 48 -1.54 11.81 -5.91
C ASP A 48 -2.50 10.89 -6.68
N LEU A 49 -2.07 10.40 -7.84
CA LEU A 49 -2.87 9.52 -8.68
C LEU A 49 -2.47 8.06 -8.50
N GLY A 50 -3.48 7.19 -8.61
CA GLY A 50 -3.28 5.75 -8.64
C GLY A 50 -2.45 5.32 -9.84
N ASN A 51 -1.46 4.48 -9.58
CA ASN A 51 -0.72 3.83 -10.65
C ASN A 51 -1.60 2.77 -11.34
N LYS A 52 -1.43 2.60 -12.64
CA LYS A 52 -2.16 1.58 -13.42
C LYS A 52 -1.20 0.48 -13.88
N PRO A 53 -1.56 -0.79 -13.73
CA PRO A 53 -2.75 -1.33 -13.05
C PRO A 53 -2.57 -1.42 -11.51
N SER A 54 -3.66 -1.18 -10.76
CA SER A 54 -3.80 -1.62 -9.36
C SER A 54 -4.82 -2.76 -9.33
N GLU A 55 -4.55 -3.78 -8.53
CA GLU A 55 -5.51 -4.86 -8.26
C GLU A 55 -6.53 -4.41 -7.20
N LEU A 56 -6.08 -3.62 -6.22
CA LEU A 56 -6.84 -3.31 -5.02
C LEU A 56 -7.91 -2.24 -5.23
N LEU A 57 -7.60 -1.20 -6.00
CA LEU A 57 -8.45 -0.03 -6.21
C LEU A 57 -8.88 0.08 -7.68
N GLU A 58 -10.03 0.72 -7.91
CA GLU A 58 -10.42 1.13 -9.26
C GLU A 58 -9.46 2.22 -9.78
N PRO A 59 -9.17 2.25 -11.09
CA PRO A 59 -8.33 3.28 -11.68
C PRO A 59 -8.90 4.69 -11.43
N PRO A 60 -8.05 5.74 -11.43
CA PRO A 60 -8.54 7.11 -11.34
C PRO A 60 -9.64 7.41 -12.35
N GLU A 61 -10.72 8.06 -11.87
CA GLU A 61 -11.84 8.48 -12.70
C GLU A 61 -11.38 9.52 -13.74
N GLN A 62 -11.91 9.41 -14.96
CA GLN A 62 -11.57 10.34 -16.03
C GLN A 62 -12.35 11.65 -15.87
N ILE A 63 -11.62 12.77 -15.97
CA ILE A 63 -12.21 14.11 -16.07
C ILE A 63 -11.95 14.61 -17.48
N LEU A 64 -13.02 14.86 -18.23
CA LEU A 64 -12.95 15.16 -19.67
C LEU A 64 -12.75 16.66 -19.97
N GLU A 65 -13.09 17.53 -19.01
CA GLU A 65 -13.08 18.98 -19.18
C GLU A 65 -12.52 19.65 -17.93
N ALA A 66 -11.56 20.55 -18.13
CA ALA A 66 -11.01 21.43 -17.11
C ALA A 66 -10.37 22.66 -17.78
N ASP A 67 -10.49 23.83 -17.17
CA ASP A 67 -9.78 25.04 -17.59
C ASP A 67 -8.38 25.07 -16.98
N TYR A 68 -8.25 24.57 -15.74
CA TYR A 68 -7.00 24.48 -15.01
C TYR A 68 -6.79 23.08 -14.44
N VAL A 69 -5.56 22.56 -14.55
CA VAL A 69 -5.17 21.28 -13.95
C VAL A 69 -3.91 21.49 -13.12
N ILE A 70 -4.00 21.16 -11.83
CA ILE A 70 -2.86 21.03 -10.92
C ILE A 70 -2.65 19.53 -10.71
N CYS A 71 -1.54 19.00 -11.20
CA CYS A 71 -1.24 17.56 -11.13
C CYS A 71 0.09 17.26 -10.44
N GLU A 72 0.15 16.08 -9.82
CA GLU A 72 1.41 15.55 -9.30
C GLU A 72 2.38 15.16 -10.44
N SER A 73 3.65 14.97 -10.09
CA SER A 73 4.70 14.59 -11.03
C SER A 73 5.72 13.61 -10.43
N THR A 74 5.31 12.80 -9.45
CA THR A 74 6.21 11.89 -8.71
C THR A 74 7.04 11.01 -9.64
N TYR A 75 6.45 10.57 -10.75
CA TYR A 75 7.11 9.77 -11.78
C TYR A 75 7.17 10.45 -13.16
N GLY A 76 7.01 11.77 -13.26
CA GLY A 76 6.87 12.49 -14.53
C GLY A 76 8.04 12.33 -15.53
N GLY A 77 9.20 11.86 -15.07
CA GLY A 77 10.37 11.58 -15.90
C GLY A 77 10.74 10.10 -16.04
N ARG A 78 9.87 9.14 -15.67
CA ARG A 78 10.18 7.71 -15.66
C ARG A 78 9.11 6.89 -16.36
N THR A 79 9.55 5.91 -17.16
CA THR A 79 8.66 4.85 -17.65
C THR A 79 8.64 3.72 -16.63
N HIS A 80 7.45 3.30 -16.20
CA HIS A 80 7.32 2.17 -15.29
C HIS A 80 7.62 0.85 -16.01
N GLU A 81 8.25 -0.07 -15.31
CA GLU A 81 8.37 -1.45 -15.77
C GLU A 81 7.01 -2.13 -15.81
N ASP A 82 6.89 -3.18 -16.63
CA ASP A 82 5.68 -3.98 -16.70
C ASP A 82 5.36 -4.61 -15.32
N SER A 83 4.21 -4.20 -14.76
CA SER A 83 3.70 -4.67 -13.48
C SER A 83 3.23 -6.12 -13.52
N SER A 84 3.07 -6.72 -14.70
CA SER A 84 2.65 -8.13 -14.88
C SER A 84 3.61 -9.11 -14.21
N ARG A 85 4.87 -8.71 -13.99
CA ARG A 85 5.91 -9.53 -13.37
C ARG A 85 6.12 -9.25 -11.88
N ARG A 86 5.34 -8.33 -11.27
CA ARG A 86 5.51 -7.91 -9.87
C ARG A 86 5.43 -9.09 -8.90
N GLU A 87 4.37 -9.89 -9.01
CA GLU A 87 4.16 -11.06 -8.16
C GLU A 87 5.26 -12.10 -8.35
N GLN A 88 5.67 -12.36 -9.61
CA GLN A 88 6.76 -13.27 -9.91
C GLN A 88 8.09 -12.83 -9.26
N LYS A 89 8.44 -11.54 -9.37
CA LYS A 89 9.65 -11.00 -8.76
C LYS A 89 9.62 -11.12 -7.23
N LEU A 90 8.48 -10.84 -6.61
CA LEU A 90 8.30 -11.00 -5.17
C LEU A 90 8.53 -12.46 -4.75
N ALA A 91 7.91 -13.40 -5.47
CA ALA A 91 8.07 -14.83 -5.24
C ALA A 91 9.54 -15.29 -5.37
N GLU A 92 10.24 -14.85 -6.43
CA GLU A 92 11.65 -15.16 -6.65
C GLU A 92 12.53 -14.68 -5.49
N ILE A 93 12.29 -13.47 -4.98
CA ILE A 93 13.05 -12.88 -3.87
C ILE A 93 12.76 -13.60 -2.54
N ILE A 94 11.50 -13.91 -2.26
CA ILE A 94 11.11 -14.69 -1.07
C ILE A 94 11.80 -16.05 -1.12
N ASN A 95 11.65 -16.79 -2.22
CA ASN A 95 12.24 -18.12 -2.36
C ASN A 95 13.77 -18.11 -2.27
N ALA A 96 14.43 -17.11 -2.88
CA ALA A 96 15.89 -16.97 -2.79
C ALA A 96 16.36 -16.69 -1.34
N THR A 97 15.61 -15.89 -0.58
CA THR A 97 15.92 -15.61 0.83
C THR A 97 15.68 -16.83 1.71
N VAL A 98 14.57 -17.56 1.47
CA VAL A 98 14.21 -18.80 2.15
C VAL A 98 15.28 -19.88 1.94
N ALA A 99 15.74 -20.06 0.70
CA ALA A 99 16.77 -21.05 0.37
C ALA A 99 18.11 -20.83 1.10
N GLN A 100 18.39 -19.58 1.51
CA GLN A 100 19.59 -19.23 2.29
C GLN A 100 19.36 -19.31 3.81
N ASN A 101 18.16 -19.68 4.25
CA ASN A 101 17.72 -19.59 5.63
C ASN A 101 17.86 -18.17 6.21
N GLY A 102 17.61 -17.16 5.37
CA GLY A 102 17.76 -15.74 5.69
C GLY A 102 16.47 -15.08 6.18
N VAL A 103 16.56 -13.76 6.35
CA VAL A 103 15.46 -12.86 6.71
C VAL A 103 15.21 -11.88 5.57
N LEU A 104 13.95 -11.80 5.13
CA LEU A 104 13.51 -10.79 4.16
C LEU A 104 12.90 -9.61 4.93
N LEU A 105 13.51 -8.44 4.83
CA LEU A 105 12.99 -7.18 5.37
C LEU A 105 12.26 -6.41 4.28
N ILE A 106 11.02 -6.00 4.56
CA ILE A 106 10.22 -5.19 3.63
C ILE A 106 9.74 -3.93 4.36
N PRO A 107 10.41 -2.77 4.16
CA PRO A 107 9.92 -1.49 4.64
C PRO A 107 8.64 -1.11 3.89
N THR A 108 7.54 -0.87 4.60
CA THR A 108 6.26 -0.49 3.98
C THR A 108 5.58 0.69 4.67
N PHE A 109 4.79 1.42 3.90
CA PHE A 109 3.79 2.34 4.47
C PHE A 109 2.61 1.55 5.01
N ALA A 110 2.03 2.04 6.10
CA ALA A 110 0.93 1.35 6.78
C ALA A 110 -0.36 1.31 5.94
N ILE A 111 -0.48 2.20 4.96
CA ILE A 111 -1.64 2.31 4.07
C ILE A 111 -1.25 2.02 2.62
N GLU A 112 -2.15 1.31 1.94
CA GLU A 112 -2.08 0.87 0.54
C GLU A 112 -0.94 -0.12 0.25
N ARG A 113 0.33 0.31 0.18
CA ARG A 113 1.42 -0.60 -0.22
C ARG A 113 1.53 -1.86 0.65
N THR A 114 1.26 -1.78 1.95
CA THR A 114 1.19 -3.00 2.79
C THR A 114 0.07 -3.90 2.32
N GLN A 115 -1.12 -3.37 2.11
CA GLN A 115 -2.30 -4.13 1.69
C GLN A 115 -2.12 -4.78 0.30
N GLU A 116 -1.52 -4.08 -0.66
CA GLU A 116 -1.16 -4.68 -1.96
C GLU A 116 -0.17 -5.84 -1.82
N LEU A 117 0.83 -5.69 -0.94
CA LEU A 117 1.82 -6.73 -0.68
C LEU A 117 1.19 -7.95 0.01
N LEU A 118 0.31 -7.73 0.98
CA LEU A 118 -0.38 -8.83 1.67
C LEU A 118 -1.26 -9.62 0.71
N HIS A 119 -1.99 -8.94 -0.18
CA HIS A 119 -2.76 -9.59 -1.24
C HIS A 119 -1.88 -10.43 -2.17
N ASP A 120 -0.72 -9.91 -2.61
CA ASP A 120 0.21 -10.67 -3.45
C ASP A 120 0.77 -11.91 -2.72
N ILE A 121 1.11 -11.76 -1.45
CA ILE A 121 1.63 -12.87 -0.62
C ILE A 121 0.58 -13.96 -0.49
N GLU A 122 -0.69 -13.60 -0.27
CA GLU A 122 -1.80 -14.55 -0.17
C GLU A 122 -1.95 -15.34 -1.47
N HIS A 123 -2.07 -14.63 -2.60
CA HIS A 123 -2.24 -15.23 -3.92
C HIS A 123 -1.05 -16.16 -4.29
N PHE A 124 0.18 -15.71 -4.02
CA PHE A 124 1.38 -16.51 -4.24
C PHE A 124 1.39 -17.78 -3.39
N CYS A 125 1.05 -17.68 -2.10
CA CYS A 125 1.06 -18.82 -1.18
C CYS A 125 0.00 -19.87 -1.50
N ASP A 126 -1.17 -19.46 -1.98
CA ASP A 126 -2.26 -20.36 -2.38
C ASP A 126 -1.96 -21.12 -3.67
N SER A 127 -1.09 -20.59 -4.53
CA SER A 127 -0.67 -21.27 -5.77
C SER A 127 0.21 -22.52 -5.54
N GLY A 128 0.56 -22.84 -4.28
CA GLY A 128 1.31 -24.04 -3.90
C GLY A 128 2.83 -23.98 -4.18
N LYS A 129 3.36 -22.81 -4.57
CA LYS A 129 4.75 -22.60 -5.01
C LYS A 129 5.70 -22.08 -3.91
N CYS A 130 5.29 -22.09 -2.64
CA CYS A 130 6.02 -21.45 -1.55
C CYS A 130 6.43 -22.46 -0.47
N GLU A 131 7.75 -22.63 -0.26
CA GLU A 131 8.27 -23.11 1.03
C GLU A 131 8.03 -22.00 2.04
N LYS A 132 7.07 -22.20 2.95
CA LYS A 132 6.45 -21.11 3.73
C LYS A 132 7.40 -20.57 4.82
N PRO A 133 7.97 -19.36 4.68
CA PRO A 133 8.60 -18.70 5.82
C PRO A 133 7.53 -18.27 6.83
N THR A 134 7.96 -17.92 8.04
CA THR A 134 7.07 -17.19 8.96
C THR A 134 6.95 -15.74 8.49
N PHE A 135 5.74 -15.28 8.22
CA PHE A 135 5.48 -13.89 7.86
C PHE A 135 5.07 -13.08 9.09
N PHE A 136 5.73 -11.95 9.30
CA PHE A 136 5.42 -11.00 10.38
C PHE A 136 4.94 -9.68 9.80
N LEU A 137 3.82 -9.17 10.32
CA LEU A 137 3.38 -7.79 10.11
C LEU A 137 3.66 -6.99 11.39
N ASP A 138 4.79 -6.29 11.39
CA ASP A 138 5.28 -5.50 12.52
C ASP A 138 4.92 -4.02 12.37
N SER A 139 3.61 -3.76 12.33
CA SER A 139 3.05 -2.41 12.21
C SER A 139 1.63 -2.37 12.79
N PRO A 140 1.46 -1.86 14.03
CA PRO A 140 0.13 -1.71 14.64
C PRO A 140 -0.78 -0.80 13.83
N LEU A 141 -0.20 0.19 13.12
CA LEU A 141 -0.96 1.07 12.24
C LEU A 141 -1.44 0.32 10.99
N ALA A 142 -0.60 -0.52 10.37
CA ALA A 142 -1.00 -1.28 9.19
C ALA A 142 -2.17 -2.21 9.51
N GLN A 143 -2.14 -2.90 10.66
CA GLN A 143 -3.25 -3.72 11.10
C GLN A 143 -4.56 -2.91 11.25
N LYS A 144 -4.50 -1.73 11.86
CA LYS A 144 -5.67 -0.85 12.00
C LYS A 144 -6.19 -0.38 10.65
N VAL A 145 -5.30 -0.04 9.73
CA VAL A 145 -5.64 0.37 8.37
C VAL A 145 -6.28 -0.79 7.60
N THR A 146 -5.76 -2.01 7.69
CA THR A 146 -6.36 -3.18 7.04
C THR A 146 -7.83 -3.38 7.44
N LYS A 147 -8.18 -3.18 8.72
CA LYS A 147 -9.59 -3.19 9.19
C LYS A 147 -10.46 -2.11 8.56
N VAL A 148 -9.87 -0.99 8.11
CA VAL A 148 -10.61 0.04 7.36
C VAL A 148 -10.95 -0.46 5.96
N PHE A 149 -10.06 -1.19 5.29
CA PHE A 149 -10.35 -1.79 3.99
C PHE A 149 -11.51 -2.80 4.09
N GLU A 150 -11.50 -3.66 5.11
CA GLU A 150 -12.59 -4.61 5.42
C GLU A 150 -13.92 -3.91 5.72
N LYS A 151 -13.88 -2.75 6.39
CA LYS A 151 -15.08 -1.98 6.73
C LYS A 151 -15.69 -1.24 5.54
N TYR A 152 -14.87 -0.85 4.55
CA TYR A 152 -15.29 -0.06 3.38
C TYR A 152 -15.02 -0.78 2.05
N PRO A 153 -15.53 -2.00 1.84
CA PRO A 153 -15.29 -2.76 0.61
C PRO A 153 -15.84 -2.05 -0.63
N GLY A 154 -16.80 -1.13 -0.45
CA GLY A 154 -17.35 -0.26 -1.49
C GLY A 154 -16.29 0.47 -2.34
N TYR A 155 -15.15 0.81 -1.73
CA TYR A 155 -14.04 1.54 -2.35
C TYR A 155 -13.00 0.62 -3.00
N LEU A 156 -13.10 -0.70 -2.81
CA LEU A 156 -12.22 -1.68 -3.46
C LEU A 156 -12.68 -1.98 -4.88
N SER A 157 -11.75 -2.44 -5.70
CA SER A 157 -12.04 -2.83 -7.08
C SER A 157 -13.13 -3.90 -7.14
N GLY A 158 -13.94 -3.85 -8.20
CA GLY A 158 -14.92 -4.90 -8.50
C GLY A 158 -14.28 -6.26 -8.73
N LYS A 159 -12.99 -6.32 -9.10
CA LYS A 159 -12.23 -7.56 -9.26
C LYS A 159 -11.96 -8.22 -7.91
N ILE A 160 -11.40 -7.49 -6.95
CA ILE A 160 -11.07 -7.99 -5.61
C ILE A 160 -12.32 -8.45 -4.86
N ARG A 161 -13.38 -7.65 -4.88
CA ARG A 161 -14.65 -8.00 -4.23
C ARG A 161 -15.28 -9.30 -4.74
N LYS A 162 -15.02 -9.68 -5.99
CA LYS A 162 -15.53 -10.93 -6.56
C LYS A 162 -14.71 -12.14 -6.11
N VAL A 163 -13.40 -11.96 -5.91
CA VAL A 163 -12.49 -13.04 -5.51
C VAL A 163 -12.60 -13.34 -4.02
N HIS A 164 -12.89 -12.32 -3.20
CA HIS A 164 -13.00 -12.44 -1.74
C HIS A 164 -14.41 -12.03 -1.24
N PRO A 165 -15.45 -12.85 -1.50
CA PRO A 165 -16.82 -12.52 -1.10
C PRO A 165 -17.02 -12.52 0.43
N ASP A 166 -16.11 -13.13 1.18
CA ASP A 166 -16.04 -13.13 2.63
C ASP A 166 -15.37 -11.87 3.22
N ASN A 167 -14.82 -11.00 2.36
CA ASN A 167 -14.02 -9.83 2.70
C ASN A 167 -12.67 -10.13 3.39
N ASP A 168 -12.17 -11.36 3.32
CA ASP A 168 -10.78 -11.65 3.71
C ASP A 168 -9.84 -11.42 2.53
N PHE A 169 -9.51 -10.15 2.31
CA PHE A 169 -8.71 -9.71 1.16
C PHE A 169 -7.20 -9.90 1.34
N PHE A 170 -6.74 -10.11 2.57
CA PHE A 170 -5.33 -9.94 2.94
C PHE A 170 -4.72 -11.12 3.67
N GLY A 171 -5.48 -12.20 3.91
CA GLY A 171 -4.97 -13.45 4.45
C GLY A 171 -4.30 -13.27 5.81
N LEU A 172 -4.85 -12.39 6.66
CA LEU A 172 -4.22 -12.00 7.92
C LEU A 172 -3.94 -13.19 8.84
N ASP A 173 -4.73 -14.26 8.72
CA ASP A 173 -4.55 -15.52 9.46
C ASP A 173 -3.21 -16.21 9.17
N ARG A 174 -2.54 -15.88 8.06
CA ARG A 174 -1.20 -16.38 7.72
C ARG A 174 -0.07 -15.55 8.29
N LEU A 175 -0.38 -14.39 8.87
CA LEU A 175 0.61 -13.43 9.37
C LEU A 175 0.65 -13.47 10.90
N GLN A 176 1.85 -13.42 11.46
CA GLN A 176 2.04 -13.05 12.85
C GLN A 176 2.04 -11.53 12.97
N VAL A 177 0.87 -10.98 13.29
CA VAL A 177 0.69 -9.54 13.49
C VAL A 177 1.12 -9.15 14.91
N THR A 178 1.96 -8.13 15.03
CA THR A 178 2.41 -7.64 16.33
C THR A 178 1.86 -6.25 16.65
N GLN A 179 1.54 -6.02 17.92
CA GLN A 179 0.97 -4.80 18.46
C GLN A 179 1.92 -4.10 19.44
N THR A 180 2.65 -4.87 20.25
CA THR A 180 3.50 -4.33 21.32
C THR A 180 4.98 -4.27 20.91
N VAL A 181 5.77 -3.53 21.70
CA VAL A 181 7.22 -3.47 21.50
C VAL A 181 7.86 -4.80 21.86
N GLU A 182 7.33 -5.48 22.87
CA GLU A 182 7.76 -6.77 23.36
C GLU A 182 7.57 -7.85 22.28
N GLU A 183 6.42 -7.86 21.60
CA GLU A 183 6.16 -8.75 20.47
C GLU A 183 7.10 -8.47 19.29
N SER A 184 7.32 -7.20 18.95
CA SER A 184 8.29 -6.79 17.91
C SER A 184 9.70 -7.30 18.23
N LYS A 185 10.15 -7.17 19.49
CA LYS A 185 11.42 -7.72 19.99
C LYS A 185 11.43 -9.25 20.10
N ALA A 186 10.29 -9.95 20.03
CA ALA A 186 10.27 -11.40 20.03
C ALA A 186 10.54 -11.97 18.62
N ILE A 187 10.25 -11.20 17.56
CA ILE A 187 10.55 -11.56 16.16
C ILE A 187 12.04 -11.89 16.00
N ASP A 188 12.86 -11.12 16.69
CA ASP A 188 14.32 -11.22 16.76
C ASP A 188 14.87 -12.62 17.06
N VAL A 189 14.15 -13.40 17.86
CA VAL A 189 14.54 -14.75 18.30
C VAL A 189 13.70 -15.85 17.65
N ALA A 190 12.71 -15.49 16.83
CA ALA A 190 11.96 -16.45 16.03
C ALA A 190 12.89 -17.17 15.03
N PRO A 191 12.65 -18.46 14.71
CA PRO A 191 13.48 -19.20 13.77
C PRO A 191 13.41 -18.62 12.36
N ASN A 192 14.49 -18.79 11.60
CA ASN A 192 14.53 -18.53 10.17
C ASN A 192 14.06 -19.78 9.40
N PRO A 193 13.60 -19.61 8.13
CA PRO A 193 13.49 -18.35 7.39
C PRO A 193 12.21 -17.58 7.73
N LYS A 194 12.29 -16.24 7.64
CA LYS A 194 11.16 -15.35 7.97
C LYS A 194 11.14 -14.08 7.12
N VAL A 195 9.93 -13.53 6.97
CA VAL A 195 9.67 -12.26 6.28
C VAL A 195 9.13 -11.27 7.30
N ILE A 196 9.71 -10.07 7.35
CA ILE A 196 9.33 -9.02 8.28
C ILE A 196 8.86 -7.80 7.47
N ILE A 197 7.56 -7.54 7.50
CA ILE A 197 6.93 -6.36 6.91
C ILE A 197 6.74 -5.35 8.02
N ALA A 198 7.43 -4.22 7.96
CA ALA A 198 7.42 -3.23 9.03
C ALA A 198 7.48 -1.79 8.51
N GLY A 199 6.87 -0.88 9.25
CA GLY A 199 6.97 0.55 8.98
C GLY A 199 8.22 1.18 9.60
N SER A 200 8.74 2.31 9.08
CA SER A 200 8.18 3.09 7.96
C SER A 200 8.78 2.75 6.60
N GLY A 201 8.01 2.96 5.53
CA GLY A 201 8.39 2.59 4.15
C GLY A 201 9.62 3.30 3.56
N MET A 202 10.14 4.33 4.23
CA MET A 202 11.33 5.07 3.79
C MET A 202 12.54 4.92 4.73
N LEU A 203 12.48 3.97 5.67
CA LEU A 203 13.56 3.71 6.65
C LEU A 203 13.94 4.93 7.52
N ASN A 204 13.15 6.01 7.54
CA ASN A 204 13.40 7.19 8.36
C ASN A 204 12.93 7.04 9.82
N GLY A 205 12.14 6.00 10.11
CA GLY A 205 11.66 5.71 11.46
C GLY A 205 10.96 4.37 11.56
N GLY A 206 10.24 4.18 12.67
CA GLY A 206 9.42 3.00 12.90
C GLY A 206 10.21 1.75 13.27
N ARG A 207 9.51 0.61 13.31
CA ARG A 207 10.03 -0.68 13.75
C ARG A 207 11.05 -1.27 12.78
N ILE A 208 10.92 -0.97 11.49
CA ILE A 208 11.82 -1.49 10.44
C ILE A 208 13.28 -1.14 10.69
N ILE A 209 13.60 0.02 11.26
CA ILE A 209 14.99 0.42 11.54
C ILE A 209 15.66 -0.55 12.53
N PHE A 210 14.91 -1.03 13.51
CA PHE A 210 15.46 -1.96 14.52
C PHE A 210 15.78 -3.31 13.88
N HIS A 211 14.89 -3.81 13.02
CA HIS A 211 15.13 -5.02 12.24
C HIS A 211 16.29 -4.83 11.26
N ALA A 212 16.34 -3.70 10.56
CA ALA A 212 17.42 -3.37 9.64
C ALA A 212 18.80 -3.38 10.34
N ARG A 213 18.92 -2.72 11.50
CA ARG A 213 20.16 -2.73 12.30
C ARG A 213 20.57 -4.13 12.74
N LYS A 214 19.61 -5.02 12.97
CA LYS A 214 19.89 -6.39 13.39
C LYS A 214 20.33 -7.29 12.24
N TYR A 215 19.69 -7.17 11.09
CA TYR A 215 19.77 -8.19 10.04
C TYR A 215 20.63 -7.78 8.84
N LEU A 216 20.87 -6.49 8.57
CA LEU A 216 21.55 -6.07 7.33
C LEU A 216 23.04 -6.44 7.23
N GLU A 217 23.69 -6.79 8.34
CA GLU A 217 25.10 -7.20 8.33
C GLU A 217 25.31 -8.63 7.80
N ASP A 218 24.28 -9.49 7.85
CA ASP A 218 24.38 -10.87 7.37
C ASP A 218 23.99 -10.94 5.87
N PRO A 219 24.90 -11.40 4.99
CA PRO A 219 24.67 -11.44 3.54
C PRO A 219 23.57 -12.42 3.11
N LYS A 220 23.06 -13.27 4.00
CA LYS A 220 21.90 -14.15 3.72
C LYS A 220 20.58 -13.39 3.72
N ASN A 221 20.56 -12.21 4.33
CA ASN A 221 19.36 -11.42 4.50
C ASN A 221 19.16 -10.48 3.31
N THR A 222 17.90 -10.17 3.02
CA THR A 222 17.53 -9.31 1.89
C THR A 222 16.70 -8.14 2.39
N LEU A 223 16.99 -6.94 1.90
CA LEU A 223 16.16 -5.75 2.06
C LEU A 223 15.43 -5.47 0.75
N LEU A 224 14.10 -5.55 0.77
CA LEU A 224 13.27 -5.33 -0.41
C LEU A 224 12.54 -3.98 -0.30
N ILE A 225 12.98 -3.00 -1.09
CA ILE A 225 12.33 -1.69 -1.19
C ILE A 225 11.18 -1.78 -2.19
N VAL A 226 9.96 -1.53 -1.72
CA VAL A 226 8.73 -1.63 -2.52
C VAL A 226 8.06 -0.28 -2.80
N GLY A 227 8.57 0.82 -2.24
CA GLY A 227 7.99 2.16 -2.38
C GLY A 227 9.02 3.19 -2.83
N TYR A 228 8.53 4.33 -3.32
CA TYR A 228 9.39 5.47 -3.68
C TYR A 228 10.22 5.95 -2.48
N GLN A 229 11.49 6.24 -2.74
CA GLN A 229 12.45 6.78 -1.77
C GLN A 229 12.82 8.21 -2.19
N PRO A 230 12.38 9.24 -1.45
CA PRO A 230 12.70 10.63 -1.77
C PRO A 230 14.16 10.93 -1.48
N VAL A 231 14.74 11.89 -2.22
CA VAL A 231 16.11 12.36 -1.95
C VAL A 231 16.22 12.84 -0.51
N GLY A 232 17.15 12.26 0.24
CA GLY A 232 17.37 12.56 1.66
C GLY A 232 16.69 11.60 2.64
N SER A 233 15.92 10.61 2.18
CA SER A 233 15.59 9.45 3.03
C SER A 233 16.80 8.58 3.30
N LEU A 234 16.74 7.78 4.37
CA LEU A 234 17.74 6.73 4.63
C LEU A 234 17.66 5.59 3.60
N GLY A 235 16.45 5.27 3.14
CA GLY A 235 16.19 4.19 2.19
C GLY A 235 16.56 4.49 0.75
#